data_AF-A0A7Y5JSH0-F1
#
_entry.id   AF-A0A7Y5JSH0-F1
#
_cell.length_a   1.000
_cell.length_b   1.000
_cell.length_c   1.000
_cell.angle_alpha   90.00
_cell.angle_beta   90.00
_cell.angle_gamma   90.00
#
_symmetry.space_group_name_H-M   'P 1'
#
loop_
_entity.id
_entity.type
_entity.pdbx_description
1 polymer ?
#
loop_
_entity_poly.entity_id
_entity_poly.type
_entity_poly.pdbx_seq_one_letter_code
_entity_poly.pdbx_strand_id
1 'polypeptide(L)' 'SYGNEQWEFDDLGYMRRREASINDVPIDESELRVTPGEGELPAF' A
#
# COMPACT_ATOMS: atom_id res chain seq x y z
N SER A 1 -4.11 -3.79 6.52
CA SER A 1 -2.68 -3.61 6.87
C SER A 1 -2.30 -2.15 6.75
N TYR A 2 -1.27 -1.72 7.48
CA TYR A 2 -0.65 -0.41 7.31
C TYR A 2 0.82 -0.59 6.97
N GLY A 3 1.40 0.38 6.29
CA GLY A 3 2.79 0.26 5.86
C GLY A 3 3.38 1.58 5.43
N ASN A 4 4.70 1.55 5.26
CA ASN A 4 5.48 2.63 4.71
C ASN A 4 6.42 2.06 3.66
N GLU A 5 6.65 2.84 2.61
CA GLU A 5 7.59 2.48 1.56
C GLU A 5 8.56 3.61 1.31
N GLN A 6 9.84 3.26 1.25
CA GLN A 6 10.93 4.15 0.93
C GLN A 6 11.49 3.75 -0.43
N TRP A 7 11.49 4.69 -1.35
CA TRP A 7 11.95 4.48 -2.72
C TRP A 7 13.18 5.34 -3.00
N GLU A 8 14.18 4.73 -3.64
CA GLU A 8 15.35 5.40 -4.18
C GLU A 8 15.30 5.28 -5.71
N PHE A 9 15.54 6.38 -6.41
CA PHE A 9 15.58 6.45 -7.87
C PHE A 9 16.98 6.79 -8.37
N ASP A 10 17.34 6.32 -9.56
CA ASP A 10 18.55 6.72 -10.25
C ASP A 10 18.37 8.05 -11.01
N ASP A 11 19.46 8.51 -11.66
CA ASP A 11 19.48 9.79 -12.38
C ASP A 11 18.53 9.83 -13.59
N LEU A 12 18.10 8.68 -14.09
CA LEU A 12 17.12 8.57 -15.18
C LEU A 12 15.68 8.44 -14.65
N GLY A 13 15.51 8.43 -13.32
CA GLY A 13 14.21 8.30 -12.65
C GLY A 13 13.73 6.86 -12.51
N TYR A 14 14.56 5.85 -12.79
CA TYR A 14 14.19 4.46 -12.55
C TYR A 14 14.39 4.09 -11.09
N MET A 15 13.46 3.30 -10.55
CA MET A 15 13.55 2.82 -9.18
C MET A 15 14.78 1.91 -9.04
N ARG A 16 15.69 2.28 -8.15
CA ARG A 16 16.93 1.58 -7.86
C ARG A 16 16.84 0.74 -6.59
N ARG A 17 16.13 1.22 -5.58
CA ARG A 17 15.89 0.50 -4.31
C ARG A 17 14.47 0.75 -3.83
N ARG A 18 13.87 -0.28 -3.25
CA ARG A 18 12.60 -0.20 -2.55
C ARG A 18 12.69 -0.94 -1.24
N GLU A 19 12.41 -0.24 -0.16
CA GLU A 19 12.22 -0.81 1.16
C GLU A 19 10.77 -0.63 1.56
N ALA A 20 10.13 -1.72 1.99
CA ALA A 20 8.74 -1.69 2.42
C ALA A 20 8.65 -2.35 3.79
N SER A 21 7.99 -1.66 4.71
CA SER A 21 7.53 -2.24 5.96
C SER A 21 6.01 -2.28 5.93
N ILE A 22 5.47 -3.47 6.14
CA ILE A 22 4.03 -3.72 6.16
C ILE A 22 3.72 -4.45 7.46
N ASN A 23 2.70 -3.96 8.15
CA ASN A 23 2.20 -4.53 9.38
C ASN A 23 0.73 -4.91 9.17
N ASP A 24 0.45 -6.18 9.40
CA ASP A 24 -0.90 -6.70 9.41
C ASP A 24 -1.55 -6.47 10.76
N VAL A 25 -2.81 -6.05 10.72
CA VAL A 25 -3.66 -5.91 11.90
C VAL A 25 -4.89 -6.76 11.63
N PRO A 26 -5.23 -7.69 12.55
CA PRO A 26 -6.50 -8.41 12.47
C PRO A 26 -7.66 -7.42 12.45
N ILE A 27 -8.65 -7.68 11.60
CA ILE A 27 -9.88 -6.89 11.50
C ILE A 27 -11.08 -7.83 11.41
N ASP A 28 -12.26 -7.34 11.79
CA ASP A 28 -13.52 -8.02 11.51
C ASP A 28 -13.97 -7.79 10.05
N GLU A 29 -14.80 -8.69 9.52
CA GLU A 29 -15.30 -8.60 8.14
C GLU A 29 -16.08 -7.29 7.89
N SER A 30 -16.81 -6.80 8.89
CA SER A 30 -17.55 -5.54 8.82
C SER A 30 -16.67 -4.29 8.72
N GLU A 31 -15.36 -4.42 8.96
CA GLU A 31 -14.38 -3.33 8.90
C GLU A 31 -13.66 -3.27 7.54
N LEU A 32 -13.94 -4.17 6.61
CA LEU A 32 -13.39 -4.14 5.25
C LEU A 32 -13.79 -2.84 4.55
N ARG A 33 -12.77 -2.05 4.19
CA ARG A 33 -12.96 -0.78 3.49
C ARG A 33 -12.74 -0.87 1.98
N VAL A 34 -12.06 -1.92 1.52
CA VAL A 34 -11.69 -2.12 0.12
C VAL A 34 -11.88 -3.60 -0.20
N THR A 35 -12.58 -3.89 -1.29
CA THR A 35 -12.84 -5.25 -1.78
C THR A 35 -11.96 -5.52 -3.00
N PRO A 36 -11.14 -6.59 -3.01
CA PRO A 36 -10.30 -6.90 -4.17
C PRO A 36 -11.13 -7.17 -5.43
N GLY A 37 -10.88 -6.42 -6.51
CA GLY A 37 -11.52 -6.64 -7.82
C GLY A 37 -12.86 -5.93 -8.02
N GLU A 38 -13.44 -5.30 -6.99
CA GLU A 38 -14.67 -4.51 -7.10
C GLU A 38 -14.54 -3.18 -6.34
N GLY A 39 -14.87 -2.07 -7.00
CA GLY A 39 -15.17 -0.79 -6.35
C GLY A 39 -14.07 0.28 -6.42
N GLU A 40 -14.52 1.52 -6.65
CA GLU A 40 -13.75 2.76 -6.60
C GLU A 40 -12.99 2.89 -5.27
N LEU A 41 -11.72 3.30 -5.36
CA LEU A 41 -10.99 3.74 -4.18
C LEU A 41 -11.76 4.89 -3.54
N PRO A 42 -11.93 4.92 -2.21
CA PRO A 42 -12.58 6.04 -1.54
C PRO A 42 -11.89 7.34 -1.94
N ALA A 43 -12.68 8.32 -2.38
CA ALA A 43 -12.19 9.67 -2.67
C ALA A 43 -11.74 10.31 -1.36
N PHE A 44 -10.47 10.14 -1.03
CA PHE A 44 -9.82 10.91 0.04
C PHE A 44 -9.66 12.37 -0.39
#